data_AF-A0A7V4IB52-F1
#
_entry.id   AF-A0A7V4IB52-F1
#
_cell.length_a   1.000
_cell.length_b   1.000
_cell.length_c   1.000
_cell.angle_alpha   90.00
_cell.angle_beta   90.00
_cell.angle_gamma   90.00
#
_symmetry.space_group_name_H-M   'P 1'
#
loop_
_entity.id
_entity.type
_entity.pdbx_description
1 polymer ?
#
loop_
_entity_poly.entity_id
_entity_poly.type
_entity_poly.pdbx_seq_one_letter_code
_entity_poly.pdbx_strand_id
1 'polypeptide(L)'
;MKRKLNKYIFATLLLLPLMVSGADLNENNTDQRFMEGVELYTAGKYNEALEIWKSLYNEGYRSAGLNYNIANACFKINDIPGAILFYERALLLKPSGEDIRYNLEIARTMVVDKFNEVPEVFFITWFNFISLSARSDTWAAVSILSFILFFLLLSLYLFSSRYRLKVASFWIALSLLIVSGSTLAFSLRNRYLLNYSGKAIVDCPQVSGRSSPDERGNELFLIHEGTKVTVTDSLKVWYEIRLPDGNKGWVPRNCVEKI
;
A
#
# COMPACT_ATOMS: atom_id res chain seq x y z
N MET A 1 -33.60 9.10 -41.27
CA MET A 1 -33.28 9.09 -39.82
C MET A 1 -31.86 8.60 -39.47
N LYS A 2 -31.25 7.66 -40.21
CA LYS A 2 -29.92 7.06 -39.93
C LYS A 2 -28.70 8.02 -39.94
N ARG A 3 -28.81 9.22 -40.56
CA ARG A 3 -27.68 10.14 -40.76
C ARG A 3 -27.44 11.11 -39.59
N LYS A 4 -28.42 11.28 -38.67
CA LYS A 4 -28.29 12.15 -37.50
C LYS A 4 -27.67 11.45 -36.28
N LEU A 5 -27.73 10.11 -36.21
CA LEU A 5 -27.23 9.35 -35.06
C LEU A 5 -25.69 9.30 -34.97
N ASN A 6 -24.99 9.30 -36.12
CA ASN A 6 -23.53 9.35 -36.16
C ASN A 6 -22.92 10.68 -35.66
N LYS A 7 -23.70 11.78 -35.62
CA LYS A 7 -23.23 13.07 -35.08
C LYS A 7 -23.13 13.05 -33.56
N TYR A 8 -23.96 12.28 -32.88
CA TYR A 8 -23.96 12.21 -31.42
C TYR A 8 -22.93 11.22 -30.87
N ILE A 9 -22.63 10.14 -31.61
CA ILE A 9 -21.57 9.18 -31.26
C ILE A 9 -20.17 9.82 -31.35
N PHE A 10 -19.99 10.77 -32.27
CA PHE A 10 -18.73 11.54 -32.38
C PHE A 10 -18.66 12.72 -31.39
N ALA A 11 -19.80 13.24 -30.94
CA ALA A 11 -19.86 14.34 -29.97
C ALA A 11 -19.61 13.88 -28.53
N THR A 12 -19.86 12.61 -28.20
CA THR A 12 -19.57 12.05 -26.87
C THR A 12 -18.10 11.65 -26.66
N LEU A 13 -17.28 11.66 -27.72
CA LEU A 13 -15.84 11.36 -27.64
C LEU A 13 -14.97 12.59 -27.30
N LEU A 14 -15.58 13.78 -27.16
CA LEU A 14 -14.87 15.07 -27.10
C LEU A 14 -15.07 15.82 -25.78
N LEU A 15 -15.44 15.11 -24.72
CA LEU A 15 -15.49 15.64 -23.35
C LEU A 15 -14.68 14.70 -22.44
N LEU A 16 -13.39 14.56 -22.74
CA LEU A 16 -12.41 14.28 -21.70
C LEU A 16 -12.35 15.56 -20.83
N PRO A 17 -12.67 15.52 -19.54
CA PRO A 17 -12.35 16.66 -18.70
C PRO A 17 -10.82 16.70 -18.60
N LEU A 18 -10.22 17.77 -19.15
CA LEU A 18 -8.94 18.27 -18.64
C LEU A 18 -9.17 18.61 -17.17
N MET A 19 -8.78 17.71 -16.28
CA MET A 19 -8.48 18.05 -14.90
C MET A 19 -7.10 17.53 -14.60
N VAL A 20 -6.17 18.47 -14.41
CA VAL A 20 -5.38 18.66 -13.19
C VAL A 20 -4.27 19.64 -13.55
N SER A 21 -4.41 20.88 -13.10
CA SER A 21 -3.29 21.80 -12.89
C SER A 21 -3.72 22.71 -11.75
N GLY A 22 -3.48 22.21 -10.55
CA GLY A 22 -3.80 22.85 -9.28
C GLY A 22 -2.84 22.33 -8.21
N ALA A 23 -1.55 22.37 -8.52
CA ALA A 23 -0.47 22.26 -7.55
C ALA A 23 0.52 23.36 -7.94
N ASP A 24 1.02 24.15 -6.97
CA ASP A 24 2.28 24.90 -7.17
C ASP A 24 2.76 25.73 -5.96
N LEU A 25 2.05 25.76 -4.82
CA LEU A 25 2.59 26.44 -3.62
C LEU A 25 3.04 25.47 -2.50
N ASN A 26 2.34 24.36 -2.29
CA ASN A 26 2.67 23.41 -1.21
C ASN A 26 3.71 22.34 -1.62
N GLU A 27 3.81 22.07 -2.93
CA GLU A 27 4.75 21.10 -3.50
C GLU A 27 6.20 21.59 -3.35
N ASN A 28 6.45 22.87 -3.65
CA ASN A 28 7.77 23.51 -3.50
C ASN A 28 8.34 23.44 -2.07
N ASN A 29 7.52 23.65 -1.03
CA ASN A 29 7.97 23.57 0.36
C ASN A 29 8.24 22.11 0.78
N THR A 30 7.40 21.17 0.33
CA THR A 30 7.57 19.74 0.60
C THR A 30 8.87 19.22 0.00
N ASP A 31 9.14 19.56 -1.27
CA ASP A 31 10.35 19.14 -1.98
C ASP A 31 11.60 19.78 -1.36
N GLN A 32 11.54 21.05 -0.97
CA GLN A 32 12.66 21.71 -0.29
C GLN A 32 13.02 21.00 1.02
N ARG A 33 12.04 20.73 1.89
CA ARG A 33 12.27 20.01 3.16
C ARG A 33 12.70 18.57 2.93
N PHE A 34 12.17 17.92 1.90
CA PHE A 34 12.60 16.57 1.53
C PHE A 34 14.11 16.57 1.19
N MET A 35 14.53 17.54 0.38
CA MET A 35 15.93 17.71 -0.02
C MET A 35 16.84 18.15 1.14
N GLU A 36 16.37 19.02 2.03
CA GLU A 36 17.08 19.38 3.27
C GLU A 36 17.43 18.12 4.10
N GLY A 37 16.46 17.21 4.27
CA GLY A 37 16.73 15.92 4.91
C GLY A 37 17.79 15.09 4.18
N VAL A 38 17.83 15.12 2.84
CA VAL A 38 18.85 14.43 2.04
C VAL A 38 20.24 15.04 2.28
N GLU A 39 20.35 16.36 2.35
CA GLU A 39 21.59 17.07 2.65
C GLU A 39 22.11 16.74 4.06
N LEU A 40 21.23 16.79 5.07
CA LEU A 40 21.53 16.41 6.45
C LEU A 40 21.99 14.96 6.54
N TYR A 41 21.28 14.03 5.90
CA TYR A 41 21.65 12.62 5.87
C TYR A 41 23.02 12.40 5.22
N THR A 42 23.28 13.08 4.10
CA THR A 42 24.57 13.01 3.38
C THR A 42 25.71 13.58 4.24
N ALA A 43 25.44 14.59 5.06
CA ALA A 43 26.37 15.13 6.04
C ALA A 43 26.55 14.25 7.29
N GLY A 44 25.91 13.07 7.36
CA GLY A 44 25.97 12.15 8.51
C GLY A 44 25.09 12.55 9.69
N LYS A 45 24.25 13.59 9.53
CA LYS A 45 23.34 14.11 10.57
C LYS A 45 22.01 13.36 10.55
N TYR A 46 22.06 12.07 10.87
CA TYR A 46 20.91 11.17 10.69
C TYR A 46 19.70 11.53 11.56
N ASN A 47 19.91 11.98 12.80
CA ASN A 47 18.81 12.42 13.68
C ASN A 47 18.10 13.67 13.12
N GLU A 48 18.86 14.68 12.69
CA GLU A 48 18.30 15.90 12.10
C GLU A 48 17.51 15.58 10.82
N ALA A 49 18.06 14.71 9.95
CA ALA A 49 17.36 14.25 8.75
C ALA A 49 16.06 13.50 9.09
N LEU A 50 16.11 12.62 10.10
CA LEU A 50 14.96 11.87 10.57
C LEU A 50 13.84 12.79 11.08
N GLU A 51 14.17 13.84 11.83
CA GLU A 51 13.20 14.82 12.33
C GLU A 51 12.48 15.53 11.18
N ILE A 52 13.24 16.04 10.19
CA ILE A 52 12.66 16.71 9.01
C ILE A 52 11.72 15.77 8.26
N TRP A 53 12.16 14.55 7.96
CA TRP A 53 11.33 13.59 7.22
C TRP A 53 10.14 13.06 8.03
N LYS A 54 10.28 12.82 9.34
CA LYS A 54 9.14 12.46 10.21
C LYS A 54 8.13 13.60 10.30
N SER A 55 8.57 14.86 10.28
CA SER A 55 7.67 16.00 10.23
C SER A 55 6.83 16.02 8.94
N LEU A 56 7.45 15.80 7.77
CA LEU A 56 6.73 15.62 6.50
C LEU A 56 5.75 14.43 6.55
N TYR A 57 6.18 13.31 7.15
CA TYR A 57 5.31 12.16 7.34
C TYR A 57 4.13 12.50 8.26
N ASN A 58 4.32 13.25 9.33
CA ASN A 58 3.22 13.62 10.23
C ASN A 58 2.23 14.61 9.58
N GLU A 59 2.68 15.40 8.61
CA GLU A 59 1.83 16.30 7.80
C GLU A 59 1.05 15.59 6.70
N GLY A 60 1.21 14.27 6.55
CA GLY A 60 0.46 13.47 5.58
C GLY A 60 1.19 13.24 4.25
N TYR A 61 2.42 13.75 4.07
CA TYR A 61 3.21 13.41 2.89
C TYR A 61 3.58 11.92 2.94
N ARG A 62 3.20 11.18 1.89
CA ARG A 62 3.43 9.73 1.78
C ARG A 62 4.05 9.45 0.43
N SER A 63 5.31 9.02 0.43
CA SER A 63 5.98 8.52 -0.77
C SER A 63 6.89 7.35 -0.42
N ALA A 64 7.15 6.46 -1.38
CA ALA A 64 8.08 5.37 -1.17
C ALA A 64 9.48 5.89 -0.80
N GLY A 65 9.91 7.00 -1.43
CA GLY A 65 11.18 7.65 -1.16
C GLY A 65 11.29 8.21 0.26
N LEU A 66 10.24 8.88 0.76
CA LEU A 66 10.21 9.38 2.13
C LEU A 66 10.32 8.24 3.15
N ASN A 67 9.48 7.20 2.98
CA ASN A 67 9.51 6.06 3.88
C ASN A 67 10.89 5.34 3.83
N TYR A 68 11.47 5.16 2.65
CA TYR A 68 12.81 4.59 2.50
C TYR A 68 13.89 5.44 3.19
N ASN A 69 13.83 6.76 3.06
CA ASN A 69 14.80 7.67 3.69
C ASN A 69 14.67 7.68 5.22
N ILE A 70 13.44 7.71 5.75
CA ILE A 70 13.18 7.55 7.18
C ILE A 70 13.74 6.22 7.68
N ALA A 71 13.48 5.12 6.96
CA ALA A 71 13.98 3.80 7.32
C ALA A 71 15.51 3.75 7.35
N ASN A 72 16.17 4.32 6.34
CA ASN A 72 17.63 4.42 6.30
C ASN A 72 18.18 5.24 7.48
N ALA A 73 17.55 6.37 7.82
CA ALA A 73 17.96 7.18 8.95
C ALA A 73 17.79 6.45 10.29
N CYS A 74 16.64 5.81 10.52
CA CYS A 74 16.39 4.92 11.66
C CYS A 74 17.47 3.83 11.75
N PHE A 75 17.79 3.16 10.64
CA PHE A 75 18.82 2.13 10.60
C PHE A 75 20.20 2.69 10.99
N LYS A 76 20.57 3.88 10.52
CA LYS A 76 21.86 4.53 10.82
C LYS A 76 22.02 4.94 12.29
N ILE A 77 20.92 5.21 12.99
CA ILE A 77 20.91 5.53 14.42
C ILE A 77 20.62 4.30 15.30
N ASN A 78 20.62 3.10 14.72
CA ASN A 78 20.33 1.83 15.39
C ASN A 78 18.89 1.71 15.96
N ASP A 79 17.95 2.48 15.41
CA ASP A 79 16.50 2.30 15.59
C ASP A 79 16.03 1.23 14.58
N ILE A 80 16.28 -0.03 14.91
CA ILE A 80 15.94 -1.18 14.06
C ILE A 80 14.42 -1.35 13.86
N PRO A 81 13.56 -1.23 14.91
CA PRO A 81 12.11 -1.30 14.74
C PRO A 81 11.58 -0.23 13.79
N GLY A 82 12.03 1.02 13.95
CA GLY A 82 11.68 2.13 13.05
C GLY A 82 12.14 1.88 11.63
N ALA A 83 13.35 1.34 11.43
CA ALA A 83 13.85 0.99 10.11
C ALA A 83 12.95 -0.04 9.41
N ILE A 84 12.65 -1.15 10.09
CA ILE A 84 11.79 -2.22 9.56
C ILE A 84 10.40 -1.68 9.21
N LEU A 85 9.77 -0.95 10.13
CA LEU A 85 8.45 -0.34 9.95
C LEU A 85 8.39 0.50 8.67
N PHE A 86 9.35 1.40 8.49
CA PHE A 86 9.34 2.32 7.37
C PHE A 86 9.77 1.67 6.05
N TYR A 87 10.64 0.65 6.06
CA TYR A 87 10.89 -0.14 4.85
C TYR A 87 9.65 -0.92 4.40
N GLU A 88 8.90 -1.52 5.34
CA GLU A 88 7.64 -2.21 5.03
C GLU A 88 6.61 -1.24 4.42
N ARG A 89 6.45 -0.04 5.01
CA ARG A 89 5.63 1.04 4.46
C ARG A 89 6.09 1.46 3.07
N ALA A 90 7.40 1.55 2.83
CA ALA A 90 7.95 1.88 1.53
C ALA A 90 7.64 0.81 0.48
N LEU A 91 7.69 -0.48 0.82
CA LEU A 91 7.34 -1.59 -0.08
C LEU A 91 5.84 -1.64 -0.44
N LEU A 92 4.95 -1.16 0.43
CA LEU A 92 3.55 -0.99 0.07
C LEU A 92 3.34 0.05 -1.04
N LEU A 93 4.23 1.05 -1.13
CA LEU A 93 4.16 2.10 -2.15
C LEU A 93 5.02 1.81 -3.39
N LYS A 94 6.07 1.01 -3.24
CA LYS A 94 6.98 0.58 -4.32
C LYS A 94 7.28 -0.92 -4.19
N PRO A 95 6.36 -1.81 -4.60
CA PRO A 95 6.49 -3.26 -4.40
C PRO A 95 7.65 -3.88 -5.19
N SER A 96 8.14 -3.21 -6.23
CA SER A 96 9.32 -3.60 -7.02
C SER A 96 10.64 -3.00 -6.53
N GLY A 97 10.66 -2.35 -5.35
CA GLY A 97 11.88 -1.74 -4.80
C GLY A 97 12.88 -2.77 -4.29
N GLU A 98 13.85 -3.15 -5.14
CA GLU A 98 14.90 -4.12 -4.78
C GLU A 98 15.79 -3.62 -3.63
N ASP A 99 16.26 -2.37 -3.69
CA ASP A 99 17.06 -1.76 -2.61
C ASP A 99 16.31 -1.72 -1.27
N ILE A 100 15.01 -1.40 -1.31
CA ILE A 100 14.15 -1.36 -0.13
C ILE A 100 14.06 -2.76 0.49
N ARG A 101 13.83 -3.78 -0.35
CA ARG A 101 13.75 -5.17 0.10
C ARG A 101 15.07 -5.65 0.67
N TYR A 102 16.18 -5.36 0.00
CA TYR A 102 17.52 -5.73 0.46
C TYR A 102 17.83 -5.13 1.83
N ASN A 103 17.61 -3.83 2.01
CA ASN A 103 17.85 -3.16 3.30
C ASN A 103 16.89 -3.65 4.40
N LEU A 104 15.63 -3.94 4.06
CA LEU A 104 14.68 -4.55 5.00
C LEU A 104 15.17 -5.91 5.49
N GLU A 105 15.68 -6.77 4.60
CA GLU A 105 16.23 -8.06 4.98
C GLU A 105 17.45 -7.91 5.89
N ILE A 106 18.33 -6.95 5.62
CA ILE A 106 19.45 -6.61 6.52
C ILE A 106 18.92 -6.22 7.90
N ALA A 107 17.96 -5.30 7.98
CA ALA A 107 17.39 -4.88 9.27
C ALA A 107 16.73 -6.04 10.02
N ARG A 108 16.03 -6.94 9.32
CA ARG A 108 15.44 -8.16 9.91
C ARG A 108 16.48 -9.13 10.47
N THR A 109 17.70 -9.16 9.92
CA THR A 109 18.77 -9.99 10.51
C THR A 109 19.16 -9.54 11.92
N MET A 110 18.95 -8.26 12.26
CA MET A 110 19.29 -7.67 13.56
C MET A 110 18.20 -7.86 14.63
N VAL A 111 17.01 -8.33 14.25
CA VAL A 111 15.93 -8.67 15.19
C VAL A 111 16.29 -9.92 15.98
N VAL A 112 16.07 -9.89 17.31
CA VAL A 112 16.39 -10.99 18.23
C VAL A 112 15.55 -12.23 17.93
N ASP A 113 14.24 -12.06 17.78
CA ASP A 113 13.32 -13.17 17.55
C ASP A 113 13.48 -13.73 16.13
N LYS A 114 13.66 -15.05 16.02
CA LYS A 114 13.74 -15.76 14.75
C LYS A 114 12.54 -16.69 14.60
N PHE A 115 11.68 -16.36 13.64
CA PHE A 115 10.55 -17.20 13.26
C PHE A 115 10.77 -17.78 11.86
N ASN A 116 10.31 -19.00 11.65
CA ASN A 116 10.16 -19.56 10.31
C ASN A 116 8.87 -18.99 9.71
N GLU A 117 8.98 -17.97 8.86
CA GLU A 117 7.81 -17.44 8.16
C GLU A 117 7.24 -18.52 7.22
N VAL A 118 5.96 -18.85 7.38
CA VAL A 118 5.26 -19.69 6.41
C VAL A 118 5.06 -18.86 5.14
N PRO A 119 5.60 -19.29 3.99
CA PRO A 119 5.51 -18.51 2.76
C PRO A 119 4.04 -18.32 2.36
N GLU A 120 3.68 -17.09 2.01
CA GLU A 120 2.37 -16.80 1.43
C GLU A 120 2.23 -17.54 0.08
N VAL A 121 1.01 -17.98 -0.23
CA VAL A 121 0.70 -18.68 -1.49
C VAL A 121 1.01 -17.74 -2.67
N PHE A 122 1.67 -18.25 -3.71
CA PHE A 122 2.18 -17.41 -4.80
C PHE A 122 1.10 -16.57 -5.52
N PHE A 123 -0.13 -17.07 -5.62
CA PHE A 123 -1.23 -16.30 -6.22
C PHE A 123 -1.61 -15.08 -5.38
N ILE A 124 -1.50 -15.17 -4.05
CA ILE A 124 -1.77 -14.05 -3.14
C ILE A 124 -0.68 -12.99 -3.29
N THR A 125 0.59 -13.40 -3.29
CA THR A 125 1.72 -12.48 -3.44
C THR A 125 1.72 -11.81 -4.81
N TRP A 126 1.42 -12.54 -5.87
CA TRP A 126 1.27 -12.00 -7.23
C TRP A 126 0.09 -11.02 -7.34
N PHE A 127 -1.06 -11.36 -6.77
CA PHE A 127 -2.23 -10.48 -6.77
C PHE A 127 -1.97 -9.20 -5.96
N ASN A 128 -1.32 -9.31 -4.80
CA ASN A 128 -0.88 -8.16 -4.01
C ASN A 128 0.08 -7.28 -4.82
N PHE A 129 1.09 -7.88 -5.45
CA PHE A 129 2.08 -7.17 -6.27
C PHE A 129 1.42 -6.37 -7.39
N ILE A 130 0.52 -6.98 -8.16
CA ILE A 130 -0.21 -6.27 -9.23
C ILE A 130 -1.07 -5.16 -8.64
N SER A 131 -1.81 -5.44 -7.56
CA SER A 131 -2.66 -4.42 -6.94
C SER A 131 -1.87 -3.21 -6.46
N LEU A 132 -0.64 -3.40 -5.98
CA LEU A 132 0.25 -2.34 -5.50
C LEU A 132 1.09 -1.68 -6.61
N SER A 133 1.11 -2.23 -7.83
CA SER A 133 1.93 -1.70 -8.94
C SER A 133 1.45 -0.35 -9.49
N ALA A 134 0.20 0.01 -9.22
CA ALA A 134 -0.38 1.31 -9.54
C ALA A 134 -1.26 1.79 -8.39
N ARG A 135 -1.50 3.10 -8.33
CA ARG A 135 -2.36 3.72 -7.31
C ARG A 135 -3.80 3.20 -7.43
N SER A 136 -4.50 3.11 -6.31
CA SER A 136 -5.93 2.75 -6.26
C SER A 136 -6.78 3.54 -7.25
N ASP A 137 -6.48 4.84 -7.39
CA ASP A 137 -7.24 5.75 -8.24
C ASP A 137 -7.00 5.50 -9.73
N THR A 138 -5.78 5.11 -10.09
CA THR A 138 -5.44 4.68 -11.45
C THR A 138 -6.21 3.42 -11.82
N TRP A 139 -6.23 2.42 -10.93
CA TRP A 139 -7.02 1.21 -11.15
C TRP A 139 -8.52 1.48 -11.24
N ALA A 140 -9.04 2.37 -10.39
CA ALA A 140 -10.44 2.79 -10.43
C ALA A 140 -10.77 3.52 -11.75
N ALA A 141 -9.90 4.42 -12.21
CA ALA A 141 -10.08 5.13 -13.47
C ALA A 141 -10.11 4.17 -14.68
N VAL A 142 -9.18 3.21 -14.74
CA VAL A 142 -9.16 2.17 -15.78
C VAL A 142 -10.43 1.31 -15.71
N SER A 143 -10.88 0.96 -14.51
CA SER A 143 -12.12 0.19 -14.30
C SER A 143 -13.35 0.92 -14.83
N ILE A 144 -13.49 2.21 -14.50
CA ILE A 144 -14.61 3.05 -14.96
C ILE A 144 -14.56 3.25 -16.47
N LEU A 145 -13.39 3.58 -17.03
CA LEU A 145 -13.23 3.80 -18.47
C LEU A 145 -13.55 2.54 -19.27
N SER A 146 -13.02 1.39 -18.86
CA SER A 146 -13.32 0.11 -19.50
C SER A 146 -14.79 -0.28 -19.39
N PHE A 147 -15.46 0.05 -18.27
CA PHE A 147 -16.89 -0.16 -18.09
C PHE A 147 -17.76 0.72 -19.01
N ILE A 148 -17.38 1.98 -19.19
CA ILE A 148 -18.05 2.88 -20.14
C ILE A 148 -17.89 2.35 -21.58
N LEU A 149 -16.67 1.97 -21.96
CA LEU A 149 -16.39 1.38 -23.27
C LEU A 149 -17.14 0.07 -23.49
N PHE A 150 -17.30 -0.75 -22.45
CA PHE A 150 -18.15 -1.94 -22.47
C PHE A 150 -19.59 -1.60 -22.88
N PHE A 151 -20.22 -0.60 -22.27
CA PHE A 151 -21.58 -0.19 -22.65
C PHE A 151 -21.69 0.35 -24.08
N LEU A 152 -20.67 1.07 -24.55
CA LEU A 152 -20.62 1.55 -25.93
C LEU A 152 -20.57 0.39 -26.93
N LEU A 153 -19.74 -0.63 -26.67
CA LEU A 153 -19.64 -1.82 -27.53
C LEU A 153 -20.85 -2.75 -27.39
N LEU A 154 -21.46 -2.82 -26.21
CA LEU A 154 -22.71 -3.52 -26.00
C LEU A 154 -23.85 -2.87 -26.80
N SER A 155 -23.92 -1.54 -26.80
CA SER A 155 -24.85 -0.79 -27.66
C SER A 155 -24.59 -1.09 -29.14
N LEU A 156 -23.33 -1.06 -29.57
CA LEU A 156 -22.96 -1.42 -30.94
C LEU A 156 -23.35 -2.85 -31.31
N TYR A 157 -23.21 -3.80 -30.39
CA TYR A 157 -23.64 -5.19 -30.56
C TYR A 157 -25.17 -5.31 -30.76
N LEU A 158 -25.95 -4.57 -29.96
CA LEU A 158 -27.41 -4.63 -30.01
C LEU A 158 -28.00 -3.97 -31.27
N PHE A 159 -27.40 -2.88 -31.74
CA PHE A 159 -27.95 -2.08 -32.85
C PHE A 159 -27.27 -2.31 -34.21
N SER A 160 -26.14 -3.01 -34.29
CA SER A 160 -25.46 -3.30 -35.56
C SER A 160 -26.20 -4.37 -36.39
N SER A 161 -26.48 -4.06 -37.66
CA SER A 161 -27.01 -5.02 -38.63
C SER A 161 -25.91 -5.85 -39.33
N ARG A 162 -24.62 -5.50 -39.16
CA ARG A 162 -23.51 -6.21 -39.81
C ARG A 162 -22.97 -7.32 -38.90
N TYR A 163 -23.07 -8.57 -39.34
CA TYR A 163 -22.67 -9.76 -38.57
C TYR A 163 -21.24 -9.67 -38.02
N ARG A 164 -20.24 -9.35 -38.85
CA ARG A 164 -18.83 -9.24 -38.42
C ARG A 164 -18.63 -8.21 -37.30
N LEU A 165 -19.27 -7.05 -37.42
CA LEU A 165 -19.18 -5.99 -36.42
C LEU A 165 -19.83 -6.41 -35.10
N LYS A 166 -20.97 -7.11 -35.17
CA LYS A 166 -21.69 -7.64 -34.02
C LYS A 166 -20.85 -8.68 -33.26
N VAL A 167 -20.24 -9.64 -33.96
CA VAL A 167 -19.38 -10.66 -33.33
C VAL A 167 -18.15 -10.02 -32.70
N ALA A 168 -17.48 -9.11 -33.41
CA ALA A 168 -16.31 -8.41 -32.87
C ALA A 168 -16.65 -7.56 -31.64
N SER A 169 -17.73 -6.77 -31.69
CA SER A 169 -18.13 -5.92 -30.56
C SER A 169 -18.50 -6.75 -29.33
N PHE A 170 -19.11 -7.93 -29.50
CA PHE A 170 -19.42 -8.83 -28.39
C PHE A 170 -18.16 -9.30 -27.65
N TRP A 171 -17.17 -9.84 -28.37
CA TRP A 171 -15.95 -10.35 -27.74
C TRP A 171 -15.10 -9.25 -27.10
N ILE A 172 -15.02 -8.08 -27.74
CA ILE A 172 -14.31 -6.94 -27.16
C ILE A 172 -15.07 -6.42 -25.94
N ALA A 173 -16.40 -6.31 -25.98
CA ALA A 173 -17.20 -5.93 -24.81
C ALA A 173 -16.97 -6.91 -23.64
N LEU A 174 -17.02 -8.22 -23.89
CA LEU A 174 -16.77 -9.22 -22.87
C LEU A 174 -15.37 -9.08 -22.26
N SER A 175 -14.33 -8.85 -23.07
CA SER A 175 -12.97 -8.61 -22.56
C SER A 175 -12.89 -7.34 -21.70
N LEU A 176 -13.57 -6.25 -22.09
CA LEU A 176 -13.60 -5.01 -21.31
C LEU A 176 -14.34 -5.18 -19.99
N LEU A 177 -15.37 -6.01 -19.94
CA LEU A 177 -16.07 -6.33 -18.69
C LEU A 177 -15.13 -7.07 -17.72
N ILE A 178 -14.35 -8.04 -18.22
CA ILE A 178 -13.35 -8.74 -17.42
C ILE A 178 -12.28 -7.76 -16.91
N VAL A 179 -11.73 -6.92 -17.80
CA VAL A 179 -10.74 -5.88 -17.42
C VAL A 179 -11.31 -4.94 -16.36
N SER A 180 -12.55 -4.49 -16.53
CA SER A 180 -13.21 -3.60 -15.57
C SER A 180 -13.34 -4.25 -14.19
N GLY A 181 -13.80 -5.51 -14.13
CA GLY A 181 -13.92 -6.27 -12.89
C GLY A 181 -12.57 -6.53 -12.22
N SER A 182 -11.55 -6.96 -12.98
CA SER A 182 -10.20 -7.21 -12.45
C SER A 182 -9.56 -5.94 -11.91
N THR A 183 -9.65 -4.83 -12.63
CA THR A 183 -9.06 -3.55 -12.18
C THR A 183 -9.82 -2.94 -11.00
N LEU A 184 -11.14 -3.14 -10.88
CA LEU A 184 -11.87 -2.81 -9.67
C LEU A 184 -11.36 -3.64 -8.48
N ALA A 185 -11.18 -4.94 -8.65
CA ALA A 185 -10.64 -5.81 -7.61
C ALA A 185 -9.23 -5.38 -7.18
N PHE A 186 -8.36 -4.98 -8.12
CA PHE A 186 -7.05 -4.42 -7.81
C PHE A 186 -7.14 -3.10 -7.04
N SER A 187 -8.04 -2.19 -7.42
CA SER A 187 -8.27 -0.93 -6.70
C SER A 187 -8.69 -1.16 -5.24
N LEU A 188 -9.66 -2.05 -5.03
CA LEU A 188 -10.13 -2.42 -3.69
C LEU A 188 -9.04 -3.11 -2.87
N ARG A 189 -8.28 -4.02 -3.49
CA ARG A 189 -7.17 -4.72 -2.82
C ARG A 189 -6.06 -3.75 -2.43
N ASN A 190 -5.67 -2.84 -3.31
CA ASN A 190 -4.67 -1.81 -3.03
C ASN A 190 -5.08 -0.98 -1.81
N ARG A 191 -6.32 -0.48 -1.79
CA ARG A 191 -6.85 0.31 -0.67
C ARG A 191 -6.91 -0.51 0.62
N TYR A 192 -7.25 -1.79 0.53
CA TYR A 192 -7.24 -2.70 1.67
C TYR A 192 -5.82 -2.88 2.23
N LEU A 193 -4.83 -3.15 1.38
CA LEU A 193 -3.44 -3.34 1.81
C LEU A 193 -2.84 -2.09 2.46
N LEU A 194 -3.17 -0.89 1.95
CA LEU A 194 -2.64 0.37 2.49
C LEU A 194 -3.29 0.82 3.80
N ASN A 195 -4.53 0.42 4.09
CA ASN A 195 -5.26 0.91 5.27
C ASN A 195 -5.55 -0.17 6.32
N TYR A 196 -5.53 -1.44 5.92
CA TYR A 196 -6.01 -2.57 6.71
C TYR A 196 -5.11 -3.80 6.55
N SER A 197 -3.80 -3.61 6.38
CA SER A 197 -2.82 -4.71 6.32
C SER A 197 -2.92 -5.64 7.53
N GLY A 198 -3.32 -5.09 8.68
CA GLY A 198 -3.32 -5.77 9.97
C GLY A 198 -1.92 -6.09 10.48
N LYS A 199 -0.86 -5.66 9.78
CA LYS A 199 0.53 -5.93 10.17
C LYS A 199 1.03 -4.81 11.08
N ALA A 200 1.88 -5.15 12.03
CA ALA A 200 2.50 -4.22 12.97
C ALA A 200 3.93 -4.67 13.31
N ILE A 201 4.75 -3.74 13.78
CA ILE A 201 6.09 -3.98 14.30
C ILE A 201 6.08 -3.71 15.81
N VAL A 202 6.70 -4.58 16.59
CA VAL A 202 6.92 -4.35 18.02
C VAL A 202 7.95 -3.23 18.20
N ASP A 203 7.58 -2.19 18.94
CA ASP A 203 8.40 -0.99 19.16
C ASP A 203 9.02 -0.95 20.56
N CYS A 204 8.43 -1.67 21.53
CA CYS A 204 9.01 -1.83 22.86
C CYS A 204 10.21 -2.81 22.82
N PRO A 205 11.30 -2.55 23.58
CA PRO A 205 12.47 -3.44 23.62
C PRO A 205 12.14 -4.91 23.87
N GLN A 206 11.18 -5.16 24.76
CA GLN A 206 10.60 -6.46 25.03
C GLN A 206 9.15 -6.30 25.49
N VAL A 207 8.29 -7.25 25.14
CA VAL A 207 6.88 -7.28 25.56
C VAL A 207 6.38 -8.73 25.68
N SER A 208 5.71 -9.04 26.80
CA SER A 208 5.08 -10.35 27.00
C SER A 208 3.69 -10.37 26.36
N GLY A 209 3.43 -11.37 25.52
CA GLY A 209 2.09 -11.69 25.03
C GLY A 209 1.30 -12.42 26.12
N ARG A 210 0.14 -11.88 26.50
CA ARG A 210 -0.70 -12.40 27.59
C ARG A 210 -1.92 -13.17 27.08
N SER A 211 -2.45 -14.09 27.90
CA SER A 211 -3.65 -14.86 27.58
C SER A 211 -4.93 -14.03 27.54
N SER A 212 -4.94 -12.86 28.17
CA SER A 212 -6.08 -11.95 28.26
C SER A 212 -5.61 -10.50 28.16
N PRO A 213 -6.48 -9.56 27.73
CA PRO A 213 -6.18 -8.11 27.68
C PRO A 213 -6.20 -7.47 29.07
N ASP A 214 -5.40 -8.02 29.98
CA ASP A 214 -5.24 -7.60 31.37
C ASP A 214 -3.80 -7.88 31.81
N GLU A 215 -3.23 -7.00 32.62
CA GLU A 215 -1.88 -7.14 33.17
C GLU A 215 -1.73 -8.39 34.03
N ARG A 216 -2.82 -8.86 34.63
CA ARG A 216 -2.87 -10.09 35.43
C ARG A 216 -2.98 -11.37 34.60
N GLY A 217 -3.13 -11.26 33.28
CA GLY A 217 -3.16 -12.42 32.39
C GLY A 217 -1.85 -13.18 32.42
N ASN A 218 -1.91 -14.51 32.28
CA ASN A 218 -0.72 -15.35 32.22
C ASN A 218 0.13 -14.99 31.01
N GLU A 219 1.45 -14.95 31.19
CA GLU A 219 2.39 -14.75 30.10
C GLU A 219 2.50 -16.01 29.26
N LEU A 220 2.25 -15.88 27.96
CA LEU A 220 2.29 -16.99 26.99
C LEU A 220 3.63 -17.06 26.27
N PHE A 221 4.20 -15.90 25.93
CA PHE A 221 5.48 -15.76 25.24
C PHE A 221 6.06 -14.36 25.49
N LEU A 222 7.36 -14.23 25.24
CA LEU A 222 8.08 -12.96 25.24
C LEU A 222 8.59 -12.69 23.81
N ILE A 223 8.37 -11.48 23.32
CA ILE A 223 8.91 -11.01 22.02
C ILE A 223 9.66 -9.70 22.21
N HIS A 224 10.56 -9.42 21.28
CA HIS A 224 11.45 -8.27 21.26
C HIS A 224 11.06 -7.27 20.18
N GLU A 225 11.66 -6.08 20.27
CA GLU A 225 11.51 -5.01 19.29
C GLU A 225 11.89 -5.46 17.87
N GLY A 226 11.25 -4.88 16.86
CA GLY A 226 11.43 -5.20 15.46
C GLY A 226 10.69 -6.46 15.00
N THR A 227 10.12 -7.24 15.91
CA THR A 227 9.30 -8.41 15.57
C THR A 227 8.03 -7.99 14.84
N LYS A 228 7.85 -8.54 13.63
CA LYS A 228 6.66 -8.32 12.80
C LYS A 228 5.54 -9.25 13.25
N VAL A 229 4.37 -8.67 13.51
CA VAL A 229 3.20 -9.37 14.03
C VAL A 229 1.94 -9.00 13.24
N THR A 230 0.91 -9.83 13.34
CA THR A 230 -0.41 -9.52 12.76
C THR A 230 -1.40 -9.21 13.86
N VAL A 231 -1.95 -8.00 13.89
CA VAL A 231 -3.04 -7.60 14.79
C VAL A 231 -4.33 -8.28 14.35
N THR A 232 -4.89 -9.13 15.21
CA THR A 232 -6.13 -9.90 14.94
C THR A 232 -7.35 -9.31 15.62
N ASP A 233 -7.17 -8.64 16.75
CA ASP A 233 -8.25 -7.99 17.50
C ASP A 233 -7.74 -6.77 18.28
N SER A 234 -8.66 -5.93 18.76
CA SER A 234 -8.35 -4.76 19.57
C SER A 234 -9.38 -4.56 20.68
N LEU A 235 -8.90 -4.41 21.91
CA LEU A 235 -9.76 -4.13 23.06
C LEU A 235 -9.15 -3.05 23.95
N LYS A 236 -9.80 -1.88 23.99
CA LYS A 236 -9.33 -0.70 24.74
C LYS A 236 -7.88 -0.35 24.40
N VAL A 237 -6.96 -0.59 25.34
CA VAL A 237 -5.51 -0.31 25.24
C VAL A 237 -4.69 -1.52 24.82
N TRP A 238 -5.33 -2.63 24.45
CA TRP A 238 -4.68 -3.88 24.05
C TRP A 238 -4.93 -4.20 22.58
N TYR A 239 -3.97 -4.89 21.99
CA TYR A 239 -4.12 -5.59 20.72
C TYR A 239 -3.90 -7.08 20.93
N GLU A 240 -4.78 -7.90 20.35
CA GLU A 240 -4.46 -9.31 20.15
C GLU A 240 -3.57 -9.38 18.92
N ILE A 241 -2.41 -10.01 19.07
CA ILE A 241 -1.45 -10.22 17.99
C ILE A 241 -1.31 -11.71 17.72
N ARG A 242 -0.98 -12.02 16.47
CA ARG A 242 -0.56 -13.33 16.00
C ARG A 242 0.89 -13.25 15.53
N LEU A 243 1.72 -14.12 16.10
CA LEU A 243 3.10 -14.31 15.71
C LEU A 243 3.21 -15.14 14.41
N PRO A 244 4.36 -15.10 13.70
CA PRO A 244 4.52 -15.86 12.47
C PRO A 244 4.40 -17.39 12.63
N ASP A 245 4.65 -17.92 13.83
CA ASP A 245 4.48 -19.34 14.17
C ASP A 245 3.01 -19.74 14.45
N GLY A 246 2.10 -18.76 14.45
CA GLY A 246 0.67 -18.96 14.70
C GLY A 246 0.21 -18.72 16.14
N ASN A 247 1.15 -18.54 17.09
CA ASN A 247 0.80 -18.24 18.47
C ASN A 247 0.10 -16.88 18.59
N LYS A 248 -0.87 -16.79 19.51
CA LYS A 248 -1.64 -15.58 19.76
C LYS A 248 -1.51 -15.13 21.20
N GLY A 249 -1.51 -13.82 21.39
CA GLY A 249 -1.50 -13.21 22.73
C GLY A 249 -1.85 -11.73 22.66
N TRP A 250 -2.19 -11.17 23.82
CA TRP A 250 -2.52 -9.76 23.98
C TRP A 250 -1.28 -8.97 24.39
N VAL A 251 -1.02 -7.86 23.70
CA VAL A 251 0.04 -6.91 24.02
C VAL A 251 -0.51 -5.49 24.17
N PRO A 252 0.13 -4.63 24.99
CA PRO A 252 -0.23 -3.22 25.07
C PRO A 252 -0.10 -2.53 23.71
N ARG A 253 -1.09 -1.70 23.37
CA ARG A 253 -1.18 -0.98 22.09
C ARG A 253 0.02 -0.07 21.85
N ASN A 254 0.57 0.53 22.90
CA ASN A 254 1.73 1.41 22.82
C ASN A 254 3.05 0.68 22.56
N CYS A 255 3.07 -0.66 22.58
CA CYS A 255 4.25 -1.46 22.26
C CYS A 255 4.30 -1.96 20.83
N VAL A 256 3.31 -1.62 19.99
CA VAL A 256 3.29 -2.02 18.59
C VAL A 256 2.82 -0.86 17.72
N GLU A 257 3.52 -0.67 16.60
CA GLU A 257 3.21 0.35 15.61
C GLU A 257 2.73 -0.33 14.32
N LYS A 258 1.57 0.09 13.81
CA LYS A 258 0.96 -0.52 12.61
C LYS A 258 1.71 -0.10 11.36
N ILE A 259 1.90 -1.04 10.43
CA ILE A 259 2.49 -0.78 9.11
C ILE A 259 1.52 0.04 8.26
#